data_AF-A0A080ZT26-F1
#
_entry.id   AF-A0A080ZT26-F1
#
_cell.length_a   1.000
_cell.length_b   1.000
_cell.length_c   1.000
_cell.angle_alpha   90.00
_cell.angle_beta   90.00
_cell.angle_gamma   90.00
#
_symmetry.space_group_name_H-M   'P 1'
#
loop_
_entity.id
_entity.type
_entity.pdbx_description
1 polymer ?
#
loop_
_entity_poly.entity_id
_entity_poly.type
_entity_poly.pdbx_seq_one_letter_code
_entity_poly.pdbx_strand_id
1 'polypeptide(L)'
;SHSYFMRFERAIEVATGSVLRTFLVVNGQDKALLDKLRRQAHCSSTEANMIISARTGYRYNNLELPSGDLAAHAICNILQVNNDEVFNALVDTCSLESKLLFDDREVAERRVLTGSSGSFRMARFVSEVYLPSGDKFVVRSGNLAYIANKRQLYGYIVSQNVDRGIVQMKNKLDCLEKEVDELRRDESLLSHDKNELGNDIKQQSDRVNFLSRRLNQQRMELRCLNDEIDDILQDHTLDTSVLESE
;
A
#
# COMPACT_ATOMS: atom_id res chain seq x y z
N SER A 1 13.26 -0.50 -30.48
CA SER A 1 13.05 -1.86 -29.90
C SER A 1 13.49 -1.93 -28.44
N HIS A 2 14.75 -1.63 -28.10
CA HIS A 2 15.26 -1.77 -26.72
C HIS A 2 14.54 -0.88 -25.67
N SER A 3 14.25 0.38 -26.00
CA SER A 3 13.51 1.30 -25.11
C SER A 3 12.05 0.90 -24.87
N TYR A 4 11.42 0.23 -25.84
CA TYR A 4 10.03 -0.25 -25.71
C TYR A 4 9.97 -1.46 -24.78
N PHE A 5 10.95 -2.37 -24.88
CA PHE A 5 11.10 -3.49 -23.95
C PHE A 5 11.31 -3.01 -22.51
N MET A 6 12.22 -2.05 -22.29
CA MET A 6 12.50 -1.51 -20.95
C MET A 6 11.27 -0.92 -20.25
N ARG A 7 10.32 -0.39 -21.01
CA ARG A 7 9.07 0.15 -20.46
C ARG A 7 8.18 -0.93 -19.85
N PHE A 8 8.20 -2.14 -20.39
CA PHE A 8 7.32 -3.25 -20.00
C PHE A 8 8.02 -4.35 -19.19
N GLU A 9 9.28 -4.16 -18.78
CA GLU A 9 10.05 -5.17 -18.01
C GLU A 9 9.27 -5.70 -16.81
N ARG A 10 8.68 -4.80 -16.03
CA ARG A 10 7.87 -5.16 -14.87
C ARG A 10 6.62 -5.95 -15.25
N ALA A 11 5.94 -5.55 -16.32
CA ALA A 11 4.74 -6.20 -16.81
C ALA A 11 5.04 -7.63 -17.30
N ILE A 12 6.10 -7.78 -18.08
CA ILE A 12 6.59 -9.06 -18.59
C ILE A 12 6.97 -9.96 -17.42
N GLU A 13 7.71 -9.44 -16.44
CA GLU A 13 8.14 -10.23 -15.29
C GLU A 13 6.97 -10.70 -14.43
N VAL A 14 5.94 -9.88 -14.23
CA VAL A 14 4.70 -10.31 -13.56
C VAL A 14 3.98 -11.37 -14.38
N ALA A 15 3.91 -11.20 -15.70
CA ALA A 15 3.23 -12.11 -16.61
C ALA A 15 3.90 -13.50 -16.70
N THR A 16 5.23 -13.56 -16.58
CA THR A 16 6.03 -14.79 -16.54
C THR A 16 6.17 -15.37 -15.13
N GLY A 17 6.04 -14.52 -14.11
CA GLY A 17 6.06 -14.92 -12.70
C GLY A 17 7.32 -15.69 -12.30
N SER A 18 7.14 -16.76 -11.51
CA SER A 18 8.23 -17.60 -11.02
C SER A 18 8.87 -18.49 -12.10
N VAL A 19 8.32 -18.53 -13.32
CA VAL A 19 8.84 -19.37 -14.41
C VAL A 19 10.24 -18.92 -14.82
N LEU A 20 10.56 -17.63 -14.74
CA LEU A 20 11.90 -17.12 -14.99
C LEU A 20 12.97 -17.62 -14.00
N ARG A 21 12.56 -18.12 -12.82
CA ARG A 21 13.47 -18.72 -11.82
C ARG A 21 13.52 -20.25 -11.92
N THR A 22 12.89 -20.82 -12.95
CA THR A 22 12.76 -22.26 -13.14
C THR A 22 13.86 -22.77 -14.06
N PHE A 23 14.48 -23.88 -13.68
CA PHE A 23 15.42 -24.61 -14.52
C PHE A 23 14.68 -25.40 -15.60
N LEU A 24 15.22 -25.36 -16.81
CA LEU A 24 14.75 -26.20 -17.92
C LEU A 24 15.56 -27.50 -17.96
N VAL A 25 14.89 -28.63 -17.89
CA VAL A 25 15.50 -29.97 -17.98
C VAL A 25 14.93 -30.74 -19.16
N VAL A 26 15.72 -31.62 -19.77
CA VAL A 26 15.33 -32.25 -21.04
C VAL A 26 14.44 -33.47 -20.82
N ASN A 27 14.65 -34.20 -19.73
CA ASN A 27 13.96 -35.45 -19.44
C ASN A 27 13.75 -35.66 -17.93
N GLY A 28 13.04 -36.72 -17.57
CA GLY A 28 12.76 -37.07 -16.17
C GLY A 28 13.99 -37.55 -15.38
N GLN A 29 15.03 -38.06 -16.05
CA GLN A 29 16.27 -38.48 -15.39
C GLN A 29 17.07 -37.26 -14.93
N ASP A 30 17.21 -36.25 -15.78
CA ASP A 30 17.85 -34.97 -15.47
C ASP A 30 17.12 -34.26 -14.33
N LYS A 31 15.78 -34.28 -14.36
CA LYS A 31 14.97 -33.77 -13.25
C LYS A 31 15.31 -34.47 -11.94
N ALA A 32 15.37 -35.81 -11.95
CA ALA A 32 15.69 -36.58 -10.74
C ALA A 32 17.11 -36.33 -10.24
N LEU A 33 18.07 -36.11 -11.15
CA LEU A 33 19.44 -35.74 -10.80
C LEU A 33 19.49 -34.37 -10.14
N LEU A 34 18.86 -33.37 -10.75
CA LEU A 34 18.85 -32.01 -10.23
C LEU A 34 18.06 -31.93 -8.90
N ASP A 35 17.01 -32.73 -8.73
CA ASP A 35 16.30 -32.87 -7.46
C ASP A 35 17.21 -33.44 -6.36
N LYS A 36 18.07 -34.41 -6.67
CA LYS A 36 19.06 -34.94 -5.71
C LYS A 36 20.08 -33.87 -5.33
N LEU A 37 20.61 -33.14 -6.30
CA LEU A 37 21.55 -32.03 -6.06
C LEU A 37 20.92 -30.93 -5.22
N ARG A 38 19.66 -30.57 -5.51
CA ARG A 38 18.88 -29.59 -4.75
C ARG A 38 18.75 -29.97 -3.27
N ARG A 39 18.48 -31.25 -3.00
CA ARG A 39 18.40 -31.78 -1.62
C ARG A 39 19.75 -31.72 -0.90
N GLN A 40 20.83 -32.02 -1.61
CA GLN A 40 22.20 -31.95 -1.06
C GLN A 40 22.63 -30.51 -0.77
N ALA A 41 22.19 -29.55 -1.58
CA ALA A 41 22.49 -28.13 -1.41
C ALA A 41 21.58 -27.42 -0.39
N HIS A 42 20.69 -28.13 0.30
CA HIS A 42 19.73 -27.58 1.27
C HIS A 42 18.86 -26.44 0.73
N CYS A 43 18.58 -26.43 -0.58
CA CYS A 43 17.66 -25.44 -1.16
C CYS A 43 16.22 -25.71 -0.72
N SER A 44 15.44 -24.65 -0.52
CA SER A 44 14.02 -24.76 -0.20
C SER A 44 13.21 -25.30 -1.38
N SER A 45 12.00 -25.81 -1.10
CA SER A 45 11.11 -26.37 -2.14
C SER A 45 10.67 -25.33 -3.18
N THR A 46 10.67 -24.05 -2.81
CA THR A 46 10.37 -22.89 -3.66
C THR A 46 11.56 -22.39 -4.47
N GLU A 47 12.76 -22.83 -4.12
CA GLU A 47 14.00 -22.53 -4.84
C GLU A 47 14.28 -23.65 -5.85
N ALA A 48 14.77 -23.25 -7.03
CA ALA A 48 15.13 -24.16 -8.12
C ALA A 48 13.97 -25.07 -8.60
N ASN A 49 12.84 -24.46 -8.96
CA ASN A 49 11.78 -25.17 -9.69
C ASN A 49 12.34 -25.73 -11.01
N MET A 50 11.71 -26.78 -11.53
CA MET A 50 12.13 -27.45 -12.77
C MET A 50 10.96 -27.73 -13.70
N ILE A 51 11.12 -27.40 -14.97
CA ILE A 51 10.18 -27.73 -16.05
C ILE A 51 10.88 -28.67 -17.03
N ILE A 52 10.21 -29.75 -17.42
CA ILE A 52 10.69 -30.67 -18.45
C ILE A 52 10.28 -30.12 -19.81
N SER A 53 11.24 -29.88 -20.70
CA SER A 53 10.99 -29.51 -22.09
C SER A 53 11.93 -30.29 -23.01
N ALA A 54 11.35 -31.07 -23.92
CA ALA A 54 12.13 -31.83 -24.90
C ALA A 54 12.75 -30.88 -25.92
N ARG A 55 14.02 -31.14 -26.28
CA ARG A 55 14.73 -30.36 -27.30
C ARG A 55 14.12 -30.60 -28.66
N THR A 56 13.46 -29.60 -29.20
CA THR A 56 12.67 -29.69 -30.44
C THR A 56 12.98 -28.56 -31.43
N GLY A 57 13.86 -27.62 -31.07
CA GLY A 57 14.10 -26.39 -31.83
C GLY A 57 12.89 -25.45 -31.79
N TYR A 58 12.90 -24.38 -32.57
CA TYR A 58 11.78 -23.45 -32.64
C TYR A 58 10.49 -24.14 -33.16
N ARG A 59 9.41 -24.12 -32.36
CA ARG A 59 8.14 -24.81 -32.69
C ARG A 59 7.01 -23.89 -33.17
N TYR A 60 7.07 -22.61 -32.86
CA TYR A 60 5.90 -21.72 -32.88
C TYR A 60 5.73 -20.90 -34.16
N ASN A 61 5.83 -21.55 -35.32
CA ASN A 61 5.56 -20.90 -36.62
C ASN A 61 4.08 -20.48 -36.80
N ASN A 62 3.15 -21.07 -36.03
CA ASN A 62 1.70 -20.87 -36.16
C ASN A 62 1.03 -20.57 -34.79
N LEU A 63 1.49 -19.55 -34.07
CA LEU A 63 0.82 -19.12 -32.84
C LEU A 63 -0.57 -18.56 -33.15
N GLU A 64 -1.54 -18.88 -32.29
CA GLU A 64 -2.87 -18.27 -32.31
C GLU A 64 -2.77 -16.83 -31.76
N LEU A 65 -2.25 -15.93 -32.60
CA LEU A 65 -2.07 -14.55 -32.23
C LEU A 65 -3.41 -13.78 -32.27
N PRO A 66 -3.58 -12.80 -31.38
CA PRO A 66 -4.69 -11.85 -31.43
C PRO A 66 -4.77 -11.19 -32.80
N SER A 67 -5.98 -11.04 -33.33
CA SER A 67 -6.16 -10.60 -34.73
C SER A 67 -5.70 -9.17 -34.99
N GLY A 68 -5.10 -8.93 -36.15
CA GLY A 68 -4.72 -7.60 -36.63
C GLY A 68 -3.63 -6.94 -35.78
N ASP A 69 -3.78 -5.64 -35.53
CA ASP A 69 -2.79 -4.82 -34.81
C ASP A 69 -2.54 -5.28 -33.35
N LEU A 70 -3.45 -6.07 -32.78
CA LEU A 70 -3.29 -6.60 -31.42
C LEU A 70 -2.14 -7.62 -31.31
N ALA A 71 -1.80 -8.32 -32.40
CA ALA A 71 -0.66 -9.25 -32.41
C ALA A 71 0.65 -8.55 -32.06
N ALA A 72 0.84 -7.30 -32.50
CA ALA A 72 2.04 -6.51 -32.22
C ALA A 72 2.21 -6.19 -30.71
N HIS A 73 1.13 -6.24 -29.95
CA HIS A 73 1.12 -6.01 -28.51
C HIS A 73 1.32 -7.29 -27.68
N ALA A 74 1.39 -8.47 -28.31
CA ALA A 74 1.56 -9.73 -27.59
C ALA A 74 2.97 -9.85 -27.00
N ILE A 75 3.08 -10.38 -25.77
CA ILE A 75 4.37 -10.52 -25.08
C ILE A 75 5.35 -11.35 -25.91
N CYS A 76 4.87 -12.41 -26.56
CA CYS A 76 5.69 -13.27 -27.42
C CYS A 76 6.42 -12.53 -28.56
N ASN A 77 5.85 -11.44 -29.08
CA ASN A 77 6.44 -10.64 -30.16
C ASN A 77 7.38 -9.54 -29.65
N ILE A 78 7.26 -9.17 -28.37
CA ILE A 78 8.05 -8.11 -27.74
C ILE A 78 9.29 -8.71 -27.06
N LEU A 79 9.18 -9.93 -26.53
CA LEU A 79 10.25 -10.60 -25.81
C LEU A 79 11.32 -11.14 -26.77
N GLN A 80 12.58 -10.75 -26.55
CA GLN A 80 13.72 -11.31 -27.27
C GLN A 80 14.36 -12.42 -26.42
N VAL A 81 14.29 -13.66 -26.89
CA VAL A 81 14.90 -14.82 -26.24
C VAL A 81 15.87 -15.47 -27.21
N ASN A 82 17.14 -15.62 -26.80
CA ASN A 82 18.21 -16.16 -27.65
C ASN A 82 18.16 -17.69 -27.79
N ASN A 83 17.42 -18.38 -26.92
CA ASN A 83 17.33 -19.83 -26.89
C ASN A 83 15.89 -20.28 -27.19
N ASP A 84 15.72 -20.97 -28.31
CA ASP A 84 14.42 -21.45 -28.78
C ASP A 84 13.71 -22.35 -27.77
N GLU A 85 14.44 -23.18 -27.02
CA GLU A 85 13.84 -24.08 -26.03
C GLU A 85 13.28 -23.32 -24.82
N VAL A 86 13.95 -22.23 -24.45
CA VAL A 86 13.46 -21.34 -23.39
C VAL A 86 12.24 -20.57 -23.86
N PHE A 87 12.28 -20.05 -25.09
CA PHE A 87 11.12 -19.39 -25.69
C PHE A 87 9.92 -20.34 -25.73
N ASN A 88 10.14 -21.57 -26.19
CA ASN A 88 9.10 -22.57 -26.26
C ASN A 88 8.49 -22.88 -24.90
N ALA A 89 9.32 -23.10 -23.88
CA ALA A 89 8.86 -23.40 -22.53
C ALA A 89 8.08 -22.22 -21.91
N LEU A 90 8.49 -20.98 -22.21
CA LEU A 90 7.79 -19.79 -21.77
C LEU A 90 6.41 -19.67 -22.44
N VAL A 91 6.30 -19.95 -23.73
CA VAL A 91 5.03 -20.00 -24.45
C VAL A 91 4.13 -21.08 -23.85
N ASP A 92 4.62 -22.32 -23.72
CA ASP A 92 3.87 -23.45 -23.17
C ASP A 92 3.37 -23.21 -21.74
N THR A 93 4.21 -22.60 -20.89
CA THR A 93 3.90 -22.44 -19.46
C THR A 93 3.12 -21.16 -19.17
N CYS A 94 3.43 -20.08 -19.87
CA CYS A 94 2.91 -18.75 -19.58
C CYS A 94 1.88 -18.26 -20.61
N SER A 95 1.64 -18.97 -21.71
CA SER A 95 0.72 -18.57 -22.79
C SER A 95 0.93 -17.13 -23.25
N LEU A 96 2.20 -16.78 -23.54
CA LEU A 96 2.65 -15.41 -23.84
C LEU A 96 1.97 -14.80 -25.08
N GLU A 97 1.47 -15.62 -25.99
CA GLU A 97 0.69 -15.27 -27.17
C GLU A 97 -0.66 -14.65 -26.81
N SER A 98 -1.26 -15.08 -25.71
CA SER A 98 -2.58 -14.63 -25.26
C SER A 98 -2.54 -13.43 -24.33
N LYS A 99 -1.33 -12.95 -24.00
CA LYS A 99 -1.10 -11.86 -23.05
C LYS A 99 -0.62 -10.61 -23.79
N LEU A 100 -1.34 -9.51 -23.63
CA LEU A 100 -1.05 -8.25 -24.33
C LEU A 100 -0.45 -7.19 -23.40
N LEU A 101 0.38 -6.33 -23.97
CA LEU A 101 1.00 -5.17 -23.32
C LEU A 101 0.48 -3.87 -23.91
N PHE A 102 -0.05 -3.00 -23.06
CA PHE A 102 -0.51 -1.67 -23.42
C PHE A 102 0.02 -0.63 -22.45
N ASP A 103 0.31 0.56 -22.97
CA ASP A 103 0.75 1.70 -22.15
C ASP A 103 -0.38 2.23 -21.27
N ASP A 104 -1.55 2.45 -21.88
CA ASP A 104 -2.68 3.12 -21.26
C ASP A 104 -3.87 2.19 -21.13
N ARG A 105 -4.47 2.21 -19.94
CA ARG A 105 -5.62 1.39 -19.59
C ARG A 105 -6.82 1.65 -20.49
N GLU A 106 -7.20 2.91 -20.68
CA GLU A 106 -8.40 3.26 -21.46
C GLU A 106 -8.27 2.83 -22.92
N VAL A 107 -7.06 2.94 -23.47
CA VAL A 107 -6.75 2.50 -24.84
C VAL A 107 -6.84 0.97 -24.93
N ALA A 108 -6.29 0.28 -23.94
CA ALA A 108 -6.34 -1.17 -23.86
C ALA A 108 -7.77 -1.70 -23.77
N GLU A 109 -8.58 -1.13 -22.87
CA GLU A 109 -10.00 -1.49 -22.72
C GLU A 109 -10.77 -1.27 -24.02
N ARG A 110 -10.59 -0.12 -24.68
CA ARG A 110 -11.29 0.20 -25.94
C ARG A 110 -10.91 -0.74 -27.09
N ARG A 111 -9.66 -1.20 -27.15
CA ARG A 111 -9.15 -2.04 -28.23
C ARG A 111 -9.39 -3.53 -28.00
N VAL A 112 -9.36 -3.98 -26.75
CA VAL A 112 -9.39 -5.40 -26.40
C VAL A 112 -10.78 -5.85 -25.93
N LEU A 113 -11.57 -4.97 -25.32
CA LEU A 113 -12.90 -5.35 -24.83
C LEU A 113 -13.98 -5.15 -25.89
N THR A 114 -14.89 -6.10 -25.94
CA THR A 114 -16.13 -6.03 -26.71
C THR A 114 -17.33 -6.25 -25.81
N GLY A 115 -18.44 -5.60 -26.11
CA GLY A 115 -19.68 -5.67 -25.32
C GLY A 115 -19.78 -4.60 -24.22
N SER A 116 -20.75 -4.77 -23.34
CA SER A 116 -21.08 -3.85 -22.24
C SER A 116 -20.89 -4.52 -20.87
N SER A 117 -20.98 -3.73 -19.80
CA SER A 117 -20.85 -4.25 -18.42
C SER A 117 -21.82 -5.40 -18.16
N GLY A 118 -21.30 -6.52 -17.63
CA GLY A 118 -22.03 -7.78 -17.43
C GLY A 118 -22.03 -8.72 -18.64
N SER A 119 -21.56 -8.27 -19.80
CA SER A 119 -21.43 -9.07 -21.03
C SER A 119 -20.07 -8.88 -21.72
N PHE A 120 -19.08 -8.34 -21.01
CA PHE A 120 -17.76 -8.09 -21.58
C PHE A 120 -17.13 -9.38 -22.09
N ARG A 121 -16.42 -9.26 -23.20
CA ARG A 121 -15.59 -10.31 -23.76
C ARG A 121 -14.25 -9.71 -24.18
N MET A 122 -13.18 -10.45 -23.90
CA MET A 122 -11.87 -10.14 -24.47
C MET A 122 -11.89 -10.42 -25.98
N ALA A 123 -11.04 -9.71 -26.71
CA ALA A 123 -10.75 -9.98 -28.11
C ALA A 123 -10.30 -11.44 -28.29
N ARG A 124 -10.53 -11.97 -29.49
CA ARG A 124 -10.21 -13.37 -29.80
C ARG A 124 -8.73 -13.67 -29.49
N PHE A 125 -8.49 -14.80 -28.83
CA PHE A 125 -7.18 -15.27 -28.37
C PHE A 125 -6.49 -14.41 -27.30
N VAL A 126 -7.19 -13.43 -26.70
CA VAL A 126 -6.66 -12.64 -25.58
C VAL A 126 -7.21 -13.18 -24.26
N SER A 127 -6.31 -13.54 -23.34
CA SER A 127 -6.66 -14.01 -22.00
C SER A 127 -6.50 -12.90 -20.95
N GLU A 128 -5.40 -12.14 -21.03
CA GLU A 128 -5.03 -11.13 -20.05
C GLU A 128 -4.35 -9.93 -20.71
N VAL A 129 -4.50 -8.76 -20.10
CA VAL A 129 -3.82 -7.54 -20.54
C VAL A 129 -3.06 -6.93 -19.37
N TYR A 130 -1.82 -6.52 -19.63
CA TYR A 130 -0.88 -5.98 -18.65
C TYR A 130 -0.50 -4.54 -18.99
N LEU A 131 -0.34 -3.74 -17.94
CA LEU A 131 0.12 -2.35 -17.97
C LEU A 131 1.58 -2.25 -17.53
N PRO A 132 2.31 -1.14 -17.81
CA PRO A 132 3.72 -0.99 -17.44
C PRO A 132 3.98 -1.12 -15.92
N SER A 133 2.98 -0.77 -15.09
CA SER A 133 3.03 -0.96 -13.63
C SER A 133 3.07 -2.44 -13.20
N GLY A 134 2.75 -3.35 -14.10
CA GLY A 134 2.48 -4.77 -13.83
C GLY A 134 1.05 -5.04 -13.38
N ASP A 135 0.21 -4.01 -13.28
CA ASP A 135 -1.23 -4.20 -13.10
C ASP A 135 -1.80 -4.94 -14.31
N LYS A 136 -2.87 -5.71 -14.07
CA LYS A 136 -3.54 -6.44 -15.14
C LYS A 136 -5.04 -6.36 -15.04
N PHE A 137 -5.69 -6.54 -16.18
CA PHE A 137 -7.12 -6.75 -16.23
C PHE A 137 -7.47 -8.00 -17.04
N VAL A 138 -8.55 -8.65 -16.62
CA VAL A 138 -9.04 -9.91 -17.17
C VAL A 138 -10.56 -9.86 -17.14
N VAL A 139 -11.23 -10.49 -18.09
CA VAL A 139 -12.70 -10.65 -18.03
C VAL A 139 -13.04 -11.99 -17.39
N ARG A 140 -13.87 -11.97 -16.35
CA ARG A 140 -14.39 -13.17 -15.67
C ARG A 140 -15.91 -13.13 -15.65
N SER A 141 -16.55 -14.13 -16.22
CA SER A 141 -18.01 -14.27 -16.25
C SER A 141 -18.73 -13.00 -16.74
N GLY A 142 -18.21 -12.37 -17.81
CA GLY A 142 -18.79 -11.15 -18.39
C GLY A 142 -18.44 -9.84 -17.65
N ASN A 143 -17.68 -9.91 -16.56
CA ASN A 143 -17.26 -8.74 -15.77
C ASN A 143 -15.77 -8.47 -15.93
N LEU A 144 -15.41 -7.19 -15.99
CA LEU A 144 -14.03 -6.75 -16.01
C LEU A 144 -13.44 -6.80 -14.59
N ALA A 145 -12.43 -7.62 -14.39
CA ALA A 145 -11.68 -7.72 -13.14
C ALA A 145 -10.33 -7.01 -13.29
N TYR A 146 -10.12 -5.99 -12.47
CA TYR A 146 -8.83 -5.29 -12.36
C TYR A 146 -8.03 -5.85 -11.18
N ILE A 147 -6.76 -6.17 -11.41
CA ILE A 147 -5.86 -6.76 -10.43
C ILE A 147 -4.64 -5.86 -10.33
N ALA A 148 -4.58 -5.08 -9.27
CA ALA A 148 -3.42 -4.24 -8.97
C ALA A 148 -2.23 -5.09 -8.53
N ASN A 149 -1.05 -4.79 -9.07
CA ASN A 149 0.20 -5.40 -8.70
C ASN A 149 0.73 -4.80 -7.39
N LYS A 150 0.31 -5.40 -6.28
CA LYS A 150 0.80 -5.04 -4.94
C LYS A 150 2.15 -5.66 -4.60
N ARG A 151 2.72 -6.51 -5.47
CA ARG A 151 4.02 -7.14 -5.18
C ARG A 151 5.13 -6.12 -5.36
N GLN A 152 5.88 -5.87 -4.29
CA GLN A 152 7.20 -5.29 -4.37
C GLN A 152 8.11 -6.36 -4.98
N LEU A 153 8.41 -6.23 -6.27
CA LEU A 153 9.37 -7.10 -6.95
C LEU A 153 10.77 -6.72 -6.46
N TYR A 154 11.26 -7.43 -5.45
CA TYR A 154 12.67 -7.40 -5.10
C TYR A 154 13.42 -8.32 -6.08
N GLY A 155 14.33 -7.74 -6.86
CA GLY A 155 15.19 -8.48 -7.78
C GLY A 155 14.48 -8.83 -9.09
N TYR A 156 14.37 -7.84 -9.96
CA TYR A 156 13.95 -8.03 -11.34
C TYR A 156 14.95 -8.96 -12.07
N ILE A 157 14.46 -10.06 -12.61
CA ILE A 157 15.28 -10.98 -13.44
C ILE A 157 15.44 -10.38 -14.83
N VAL A 158 14.39 -9.71 -15.33
CA VAL A 158 14.36 -9.13 -16.67
C VAL A 158 15.03 -7.76 -16.68
N SER A 159 14.72 -6.92 -15.69
CA SER A 159 15.41 -5.64 -15.46
C SER A 159 16.68 -5.87 -14.64
N GLN A 160 17.78 -6.27 -15.27
CA GLN A 160 19.09 -6.40 -14.62
C GLN A 160 19.68 -5.08 -14.05
N ASN A 161 18.93 -3.98 -14.00
CA ASN A 161 19.35 -2.76 -13.31
C ASN A 161 19.04 -2.81 -11.81
N VAL A 162 19.71 -3.74 -11.11
CA VAL A 162 19.69 -3.82 -9.64
C VAL A 162 20.10 -2.48 -9.03
N ASP A 163 21.04 -1.78 -9.67
CA ASP A 163 21.52 -0.46 -9.26
C ASP A 163 20.43 0.61 -9.26
N ARG A 164 19.54 0.61 -10.27
CA ARG A 164 18.42 1.56 -10.33
C ARG A 164 17.41 1.29 -9.22
N GLY A 165 17.14 0.02 -8.92
CA GLY A 165 16.30 -0.38 -7.80
C GLY A 165 16.88 0.04 -6.45
N ILE A 166 18.18 -0.13 -6.26
CA ILE A 166 18.90 0.31 -5.06
C ILE A 166 18.83 1.83 -4.91
N VAL A 167 19.09 2.58 -5.99
CA VAL A 167 19.01 4.06 -5.96
C VAL A 167 17.59 4.53 -5.65
N GLN A 168 16.56 3.92 -6.24
CA GLN A 168 15.18 4.29 -5.96
C GLN A 168 14.79 3.98 -4.51
N MET A 169 15.23 2.84 -3.98
CA MET A 169 14.98 2.47 -2.58
C MET A 169 15.73 3.39 -1.62
N LYS A 170 16.98 3.75 -1.91
CA LYS A 170 17.74 4.74 -1.13
C LYS A 170 17.04 6.09 -1.10
N ASN A 171 16.64 6.62 -2.26
CA ASN A 171 15.93 7.90 -2.31
C ASN A 171 14.62 7.88 -1.51
N LYS A 172 13.90 6.75 -1.52
CA LYS A 172 12.67 6.60 -0.74
C LYS A 172 12.96 6.54 0.76
N LEU A 173 14.05 5.87 1.15
CA LEU A 173 14.51 5.79 2.53
C LEU A 173 14.89 7.20 3.04
N ASP A 174 15.66 7.95 2.26
CA ASP A 174 16.04 9.33 2.58
C ASP A 174 14.82 10.26 2.73
N CYS A 175 13.78 10.09 1.91
CA CYS A 175 12.55 10.87 2.04
C CYS A 175 11.80 10.53 3.33
N LEU A 176 11.69 9.24 3.66
CA LEU A 176 11.03 8.78 4.87
C LEU A 176 11.81 9.18 6.13
N GLU A 177 13.14 9.18 6.10
CA GLU A 177 13.97 9.68 7.21
C GLU A 177 13.71 11.16 7.47
N LYS A 178 13.62 11.99 6.42
CA LYS A 178 13.27 13.41 6.56
C LYS A 178 11.88 13.60 7.16
N GLU A 179 10.90 12.81 6.74
CA GLU A 179 9.54 12.85 7.30
C GLU A 179 9.52 12.46 8.78
N VAL A 180 10.31 11.46 9.18
CA VAL A 180 10.47 11.08 10.59
C VAL A 180 11.10 12.21 11.40
N ASP A 181 12.11 12.88 10.87
CA ASP A 181 12.77 14.01 11.54
C ASP A 181 11.86 15.24 11.64
N GLU A 182 10.96 15.47 10.67
CA GLU A 182 9.90 16.47 10.74
C GLU A 182 8.90 16.15 11.85
N LEU A 183 8.37 14.92 11.87
CA LEU A 183 7.41 14.49 12.88
C LEU A 183 7.99 14.55 14.30
N ARG A 184 9.28 14.23 14.48
CA ARG A 184 9.97 14.37 15.79
C ARG A 184 10.09 15.82 16.25
N ARG A 185 10.31 16.76 15.32
CA ARG A 185 10.34 18.19 15.63
C ARG A 185 8.95 18.67 16.05
N ASP A 186 7.92 18.27 15.31
CA ASP A 186 6.54 18.63 15.62
C ASP A 186 6.09 18.06 16.98
N GLU A 187 6.46 16.81 17.28
CA GLU A 187 6.21 16.19 18.59
C GLU A 187 6.88 16.97 19.73
N SER A 188 8.12 17.44 19.52
CA SER A 188 8.86 18.23 20.50
C SER A 188 8.21 19.57 20.79
N LEU A 189 7.70 20.25 19.74
CA LEU A 189 6.96 21.51 19.87
C LEU A 189 5.64 21.30 20.61
N LEU A 190 4.84 20.31 20.21
CA LEU A 190 3.58 19.99 20.87
C LEU A 190 3.76 19.60 22.34
N SER A 191 4.86 18.92 22.66
CA SER A 191 5.22 18.59 24.05
C SER A 191 5.53 19.83 24.87
N HIS A 192 6.21 20.82 24.28
CA HIS A 192 6.47 22.11 24.92
C HIS A 192 5.17 22.88 25.18
N ASP A 193 4.32 23.04 24.15
CA ASP A 193 3.03 23.72 24.25
C ASP A 193 2.13 23.07 25.31
N LYS A 194 2.12 21.74 25.38
CA LYS A 194 1.38 20.99 26.42
C LYS A 194 1.86 21.34 27.82
N ASN A 195 3.18 21.47 28.02
CA ASN A 195 3.75 21.82 29.31
C ASN A 195 3.43 23.27 29.70
N GLU A 196 3.48 24.21 28.74
CA GLU A 196 3.09 25.60 28.97
C GLU A 196 1.61 25.71 29.38
N LEU A 197 0.71 25.09 28.60
CA LEU A 197 -0.72 25.05 28.93
C LEU A 197 -0.98 24.37 30.28
N GLY A 198 -0.22 23.32 30.61
CA GLY A 198 -0.30 22.66 31.92
C GLY A 198 0.07 23.59 33.08
N ASN A 199 1.09 24.43 32.89
CA ASN A 199 1.49 25.44 33.87
C ASN A 199 0.42 26.55 34.01
N ASP A 200 -0.14 27.02 32.90
CA ASP A 200 -1.19 28.03 32.90
C ASP A 200 -2.46 27.54 33.60
N ILE A 201 -2.88 26.30 33.32
CA ILE A 201 -4.03 25.66 34.00
C ILE A 201 -3.77 25.60 35.51
N LYS A 202 -2.56 25.23 35.93
CA LYS A 202 -2.19 25.18 37.35
C LYS A 202 -2.27 26.57 37.98
N GLN A 203 -1.70 27.58 37.34
CA GLN A 203 -1.72 28.96 37.83
C GLN A 203 -3.16 29.50 37.95
N GLN A 204 -4.01 29.23 36.95
CA GLN A 204 -5.42 29.61 36.99
C GLN A 204 -6.18 28.87 38.10
N SER A 205 -5.91 27.58 38.29
CA SER A 205 -6.51 26.78 39.37
C SER A 205 -6.15 27.35 40.75
N ASP A 206 -4.88 27.68 40.97
CA ASP A 206 -4.42 28.30 42.22
C ASP A 206 -5.11 29.66 42.48
N ARG A 207 -5.29 30.46 41.42
CA ARG A 207 -5.98 31.75 41.50
C ARG A 207 -7.47 31.58 41.82
N VAL A 208 -8.15 30.61 41.20
CA VAL A 208 -9.56 30.27 41.50
C VAL A 208 -9.69 29.79 42.94
N ASN A 209 -8.79 28.92 43.41
CA ASN A 209 -8.78 28.44 44.79
C ASN A 209 -8.60 29.60 45.79
N PHE A 210 -7.68 30.52 45.51
CA PHE A 210 -7.48 31.71 46.34
C PHE A 210 -8.72 32.60 46.41
N LEU A 211 -9.31 32.93 45.26
CA LEU A 211 -10.52 33.75 45.19
C LEU A 211 -11.71 33.08 45.87
N SER A 212 -11.84 31.75 45.74
CA SER A 212 -12.91 30.99 46.41
C SER A 212 -12.78 31.04 47.93
N ARG A 213 -11.56 30.90 48.46
CA ARG A 213 -11.31 31.05 49.91
C ARG A 213 -11.66 32.46 50.40
N ARG A 214 -11.24 33.49 49.67
CA ARG A 214 -11.54 34.89 50.01
C ARG A 214 -13.04 35.18 49.98
N LEU A 215 -13.75 34.68 48.96
CA LEU A 215 -15.20 34.84 48.85
C LEU A 215 -15.94 34.14 49.99
N ASN A 216 -15.49 32.95 50.41
CA ASN A 216 -16.05 32.26 51.56
C ASN A 216 -15.79 33.03 52.86
N GLN A 217 -14.62 33.63 53.03
CA GLN A 217 -14.31 34.48 54.19
C GLN A 217 -15.24 35.70 54.25
N GLN A 218 -15.39 36.43 53.13
CA GLN A 218 -16.31 37.58 53.07
C GLN A 218 -17.77 37.19 53.31
N ARG A 219 -18.19 35.99 52.87
CA ARG A 219 -19.53 35.47 53.18
C ARG A 219 -19.72 35.18 54.67
N MET A 220 -18.68 34.70 55.36
CA MET A 220 -18.73 34.50 56.80
C MET A 220 -18.79 35.84 57.54
N GLU A 221 -17.97 36.81 57.15
CA GLU A 221 -18.00 38.18 57.71
C GLU A 221 -19.38 38.83 57.55
N LEU A 222 -20.00 38.71 56.37
CA LEU A 222 -21.36 39.20 56.13
C LEU A 222 -22.40 38.50 57.00
N ARG A 223 -22.26 37.19 57.26
CA ARG A 223 -23.17 36.49 58.17
C ARG A 223 -23.02 37.00 59.60
N CYS A 224 -21.79 37.14 60.10
CA CYS A 224 -21.54 37.67 61.44
C CYS A 224 -22.10 39.10 61.59
N LEU A 225 -21.88 39.98 60.61
CA LEU A 225 -22.45 41.33 60.61
C LEU A 225 -23.98 41.31 60.58
N ASN A 226 -24.59 40.36 59.86
CA ASN A 226 -26.04 40.24 59.81
C ASN A 226 -26.61 39.73 61.14
N ASP A 227 -25.94 38.76 61.78
CA ASP A 227 -26.29 38.28 63.12
C ASP A 227 -26.17 39.42 64.15
N GLU A 228 -25.10 40.25 64.07
CA GLU A 228 -24.94 41.45 64.92
C GLU A 228 -26.07 42.47 64.72
N ILE A 229 -26.50 42.70 63.47
CA ILE A 229 -27.65 43.59 63.19
C ILE A 229 -28.94 43.01 63.77
N ASP A 230 -29.16 41.71 63.62
CA ASP A 230 -30.34 41.03 64.16
C ASP A 230 -30.37 41.09 65.71
N ASP A 231 -29.21 40.96 66.36
CA ASP A 231 -29.06 41.12 67.81
C ASP A 231 -29.37 42.55 68.26
N ILE A 232 -28.85 43.58 67.56
CA ILE A 232 -29.16 45.00 67.85
C ILE A 232 -30.65 45.29 67.67
N LEU A 233 -31.27 44.73 66.64
CA LEU A 233 -32.70 44.88 66.40
C LEU A 233 -33.52 44.21 67.51
N GLN A 234 -33.13 43.03 67.99
CA GLN A 234 -33.79 42.39 69.13
C GLN A 234 -33.65 43.19 70.42
N ASP A 235 -32.48 43.77 70.70
CA ASP A 235 -32.23 44.59 71.89
C ASP A 235 -33.09 45.88 71.87
N HIS A 236 -33.21 46.51 70.69
CA HIS A 236 -34.14 47.64 70.50
C HIS A 236 -35.63 47.25 70.54
N THR A 237 -35.98 46.00 70.26
CA THR A 237 -37.37 45.52 70.38
C THR A 237 -37.72 45.22 71.83
N LEU A 238 -36.76 44.80 72.66
CA LEU A 238 -36.93 44.58 74.10
C LEU A 238 -37.14 45.91 74.87
N ASP A 239 -36.46 46.98 74.46
CA ASP A 239 -36.48 48.27 75.15
C ASP A 239 -37.75 49.13 74.88
N THR A 240 -38.61 48.72 73.94
CA THR A 240 -39.91 49.40 73.69
C THR A 240 -41.08 48.83 74.47
N SER A 241 -40.88 47.71 75.20
CA SER A 241 -41.93 47.06 76.00
C SER A 241 -42.09 47.62 77.42
N VAL A 242 -41.24 48.58 77.85
CA VAL A 242 -41.30 49.23 79.17
C VAL A 242 -42.04 50.59 79.13
N LEU A 243 -42.70 50.94 78.02
CA LEU A 243 -43.43 52.21 77.87
C LEU A 243 -44.95 52.07 77.68
N GLU A 244 -45.54 50.90 77.96
CA GLU A 244 -47.00 50.75 78.09
C GLU A 244 -47.36 50.11 79.44
N SER A 245 -47.36 50.91 80.51
CA SER A 245 -48.23 50.75 81.69
C SER A 245 -48.08 51.96 82.63
N GLU A 246 -48.83 53.02 82.34
CA GLU A 246 -49.45 53.85 83.38
C GLU A 246 -50.63 53.10 84.01
#